data_AF-A0A2N2Y225-F1
#
_entry.id   AF-A0A2N2Y225-F1
#
_cell.length_a   1.000
_cell.length_b   1.000
_cell.length_c   1.000
_cell.angle_alpha   90.00
_cell.angle_beta   90.00
_cell.angle_gamma   90.00
#
_symmetry.space_group_name_H-M   'P 1'
#
loop_
_entity.id
_entity.type
_entity.pdbx_description
1 polymer ?
#
loop_
_entity_poly.entity_id
_entity_poly.type
_entity_poly.pdbx_seq_one_letter_code
_entity_poly.pdbx_strand_id
1 'polypeptide(L)'
;MIKIIGIENKTNIMLISNVRSYKVDRNRCDLYHLYPYLEKSDTLKVLVGDCVAFSKQFDCLSFPNYKTVLGETNDTALTNTEIVNNPFLNLVLIDCFYKVDYHVVRYDISFLLKKSKIKLPKRIGEYRLVIKRRKQLYESNLIPIDEPKYRLHISFEKDYKVLNTTVYENKLPKEHLDIINLMQSGDKLVFDNIIIRKNDGADVNIGPLTITIK
;
A
#
# COMPACT_ATOMS: atom_id res chain seq x y z
N MET A 1 8.04 0.99 -22.96
CA MET A 1 9.44 0.87 -23.41
C MET A 1 9.42 0.70 -24.92
N ILE A 2 10.28 1.40 -25.66
CA ILE A 2 10.37 1.28 -27.12
C ILE A 2 11.85 1.16 -27.51
N LYS A 3 12.12 0.26 -28.46
CA LYS A 3 13.44 0.05 -29.06
C LYS A 3 13.42 0.50 -30.51
N ILE A 4 14.37 1.34 -30.91
CA ILE A 4 14.52 1.83 -32.28
C ILE A 4 15.73 1.12 -32.90
N ILE A 5 15.54 0.43 -34.02
CA ILE A 5 16.57 -0.41 -34.66
C ILE A 5 16.84 0.11 -36.07
N GLY A 6 18.09 -0.01 -36.53
CA GLY A 6 18.48 0.35 -37.90
C GLY A 6 18.79 1.83 -38.09
N ILE A 7 18.86 2.60 -37.01
CA ILE A 7 19.36 3.98 -37.04
C ILE A 7 20.78 3.99 -36.49
N GLU A 8 21.73 4.60 -37.20
CA GLU A 8 23.11 4.71 -36.74
C GLU A 8 23.18 5.50 -35.42
N ASN A 9 24.04 5.06 -34.49
CA ASN A 9 24.19 5.64 -33.13
C ASN A 9 24.48 7.15 -33.08
N LYS A 10 24.78 7.80 -34.22
CA LYS A 10 25.09 9.24 -34.34
C LYS A 10 23.98 10.04 -35.03
N THR A 11 22.89 9.40 -35.40
CA THR A 11 21.77 10.08 -36.05
C THR A 11 21.04 10.92 -35.01
N ASN A 12 20.78 12.20 -35.32
CA ASN A 12 19.93 13.04 -34.48
C ASN A 12 18.48 12.54 -34.54
N ILE A 13 18.13 11.65 -33.62
CA ILE A 13 16.77 11.17 -33.42
C ILE A 13 16.09 12.11 -32.43
N MET A 14 14.98 12.71 -32.84
CA MET A 14 14.09 13.44 -31.94
C MET A 14 12.79 12.66 -31.77
N LEU A 15 12.38 12.46 -30.53
CA LEU A 15 11.06 11.90 -30.23
C LEU A 15 10.10 13.03 -29.88
N ILE A 16 8.96 13.05 -30.56
CA ILE A 16 7.83 13.91 -30.23
C ILE A 16 6.68 12.98 -29.83
N SER A 17 6.08 13.25 -28.69
CA SER A 17 4.90 12.56 -28.18
C SER A 17 4.07 13.58 -27.42
N ASN A 18 2.78 13.35 -27.25
CA ASN A 18 1.97 14.19 -26.36
C ASN A 18 2.29 13.90 -24.89
N VAL A 19 2.97 12.78 -24.55
CA VAL A 19 3.55 12.60 -23.21
C VAL A 19 4.58 13.66 -22.86
N ARG A 20 4.47 14.19 -21.64
CA ARG A 20 5.35 15.22 -21.07
C ARG A 20 6.83 14.83 -21.04
N SER A 21 7.18 13.54 -21.03
CA SER A 21 8.58 13.15 -20.94
C SER A 21 8.86 11.73 -21.45
N TYR A 22 10.04 11.58 -22.03
CA TYR A 22 10.71 10.31 -22.24
C TYR A 22 12.13 10.40 -21.68
N LYS A 23 12.72 9.24 -21.36
CA LYS A 23 14.14 9.13 -20.99
C LYS A 23 14.81 8.10 -21.88
N VAL A 24 15.98 8.44 -22.40
CA VAL A 24 16.88 7.46 -23.02
C VAL A 24 17.41 6.56 -21.91
N ASP A 25 17.46 5.26 -22.16
CA ASP A 25 18.05 4.32 -21.23
C ASP A 25 19.54 4.62 -21.04
N ARG A 26 20.00 4.59 -19.78
CA ARG A 26 21.39 4.96 -19.44
C ARG A 26 22.42 4.00 -20.02
N ASN A 27 22.03 2.75 -20.26
CA ASN A 27 22.92 1.70 -20.74
C ASN A 27 22.74 1.43 -22.24
N ARG A 28 21.70 2.00 -22.86
CA ARG A 28 21.29 1.72 -24.23
C ARG A 28 20.70 2.96 -24.92
N CYS A 29 21.45 3.54 -25.83
CA CYS A 29 21.01 4.69 -26.63
C CYS A 29 19.85 4.37 -27.60
N ASP A 30 19.59 3.10 -27.89
CA ASP A 30 18.52 2.65 -28.77
C ASP A 30 17.19 2.36 -28.03
N LEU A 31 17.17 2.59 -26.70
CA LEU A 31 16.05 2.26 -25.84
C LEU A 31 15.50 3.51 -25.13
N TYR A 32 14.18 3.63 -25.15
CA TYR A 32 13.48 4.80 -24.61
C TYR A 32 12.36 4.37 -23.65
N HIS A 33 12.32 5.03 -22.50
CA HIS A 33 11.29 4.92 -21.47
C HIS A 33 10.31 6.07 -21.64
N LEU A 34 9.05 5.74 -21.94
CA LEU A 34 7.97 6.72 -22.08
C LEU A 34 7.19 6.82 -20.77
N TYR A 35 6.79 8.03 -20.39
CA TYR A 35 5.99 8.28 -19.19
C TYR A 35 4.65 8.96 -19.53
N PRO A 36 3.63 8.15 -19.87
CA PRO A 36 2.21 8.38 -19.66
C PRO A 36 1.74 9.62 -18.92
N TYR A 37 0.96 10.55 -19.50
CA TYR A 37 -0.06 11.22 -18.68
C TYR A 37 -1.41 10.52 -18.89
N LEU A 38 -2.38 10.78 -17.99
CA LEU A 38 -3.70 10.12 -17.89
C LEU A 38 -4.62 10.22 -19.13
N GLU A 39 -4.10 10.62 -20.29
CA GLU A 39 -4.84 10.57 -21.55
C GLU A 39 -5.05 9.12 -21.99
N LYS A 40 -6.16 8.82 -22.66
CA LYS A 40 -6.51 7.43 -23.06
C LYS A 40 -5.62 6.87 -24.17
N SER A 41 -4.98 7.73 -24.96
CA SER A 41 -4.10 7.34 -26.06
C SER A 41 -3.07 8.43 -26.34
N ASP A 42 -1.89 8.05 -26.81
CA ASP A 42 -0.85 8.98 -27.27
C ASP A 42 -0.27 8.50 -28.61
N THR A 43 0.36 9.42 -29.35
CA THR A 43 1.04 9.16 -30.62
C THR A 43 2.52 9.50 -30.52
N LEU A 44 3.37 8.49 -30.59
CA LEU A 44 4.81 8.69 -30.72
C LEU A 44 5.14 9.00 -32.18
N LYS A 45 5.93 10.05 -32.40
CA LYS A 45 6.58 10.38 -33.66
C LYS A 45 8.10 10.34 -33.46
N VAL A 46 8.78 9.60 -34.33
CA VAL A 46 10.24 9.55 -34.40
C VAL A 46 10.66 10.40 -35.58
N LEU A 47 11.47 11.42 -35.32
CA LEU A 47 12.01 12.31 -36.34
C LEU A 47 13.50 12.04 -36.53
N VAL A 48 13.92 12.06 -37.80
CA VAL A 48 15.32 12.00 -38.21
C VAL A 48 15.59 13.26 -39.03
N GLY A 49 16.32 14.21 -38.43
CA GLY A 49 16.32 15.59 -38.92
C GLY A 49 14.90 16.19 -38.84
N ASP A 50 14.44 16.80 -39.92
CA ASP A 50 13.10 17.43 -40.02
C ASP A 50 12.01 16.48 -40.55
N CYS A 51 12.36 15.22 -40.83
CA CYS A 51 11.42 14.25 -41.40
C CYS A 51 10.86 13.31 -40.32
N VAL A 52 9.56 13.04 -40.36
CA VAL A 52 8.93 11.99 -39.55
C VAL A 52 9.27 10.63 -40.16
N ALA A 53 10.20 9.92 -39.54
CA ALA A 53 10.62 8.59 -39.96
C ALA A 53 9.60 7.50 -39.55
N PHE A 54 8.92 7.70 -38.42
CA PHE A 54 7.95 6.73 -37.90
C PHE A 54 6.89 7.44 -37.05
N SER A 55 5.65 6.94 -37.09
CA SER A 55 4.58 7.37 -36.18
C SER A 55 3.74 6.18 -35.75
N LYS A 56 3.43 6.09 -34.45
CA LYS A 56 2.59 5.04 -33.89
C LYS A 56 1.74 5.58 -32.75
N GLN A 57 0.44 5.33 -32.85
CA GLN A 57 -0.49 5.54 -31.75
C GLN A 57 -0.49 4.32 -30.82
N PHE A 58 -0.63 4.58 -29.52
CA PHE A 58 -0.73 3.57 -28.49
C PHE A 58 -1.74 4.00 -27.43
N ASP A 59 -2.43 3.03 -26.85
CA ASP A 59 -3.34 3.26 -25.75
C ASP A 59 -2.56 3.40 -24.45
N CYS A 60 -2.94 4.40 -23.67
CA CYS A 60 -2.37 4.69 -22.36
C CYS A 60 -3.30 4.12 -21.30
N LEU A 61 -2.97 2.93 -20.83
CA LEU A 61 -3.75 2.25 -19.80
C LEU A 61 -3.27 2.68 -18.41
N SER A 62 -4.22 2.84 -17.50
CA SER A 62 -3.90 2.95 -16.08
C SER A 62 -3.31 1.63 -15.58
N PHE A 63 -2.45 1.70 -14.57
CA PHE A 63 -2.01 0.49 -13.88
C PHE A 63 -3.23 -0.29 -13.36
N PRO A 64 -3.15 -1.63 -13.36
CA PRO A 64 -4.24 -2.46 -12.89
C PRO A 64 -4.49 -2.26 -11.39
N ASN A 65 -5.60 -2.80 -10.90
CA ASN A 65 -5.94 -2.74 -9.49
C ASN A 65 -4.86 -3.41 -8.63
N TYR A 66 -4.61 -2.83 -7.47
CA TYR A 66 -3.77 -3.39 -6.43
C TYR A 66 -4.61 -4.26 -5.48
N LYS A 67 -3.97 -5.26 -4.89
CA LYS A 67 -4.47 -6.05 -3.78
C LYS A 67 -3.53 -5.89 -2.60
N THR A 68 -4.09 -5.56 -1.44
CA THR A 68 -3.34 -5.54 -0.18
C THR A 68 -3.09 -6.96 0.28
N VAL A 69 -1.86 -7.24 0.72
CA VAL A 69 -1.45 -8.51 1.32
C VAL A 69 -0.65 -8.26 2.59
N LEU A 70 -0.67 -9.22 3.51
CA LEU A 70 0.19 -9.21 4.69
C LEU A 70 1.35 -10.17 4.46
N GLY A 71 2.57 -9.66 4.51
CA GLY A 71 3.79 -10.34 4.12
C GLY A 71 3.87 -10.53 2.60
N GLU A 72 4.08 -11.76 2.16
CA GLU A 72 4.22 -12.14 0.73
C GLU A 72 3.10 -13.08 0.24
N THR A 73 2.08 -13.31 1.07
CA THR A 73 1.06 -14.32 0.82
C THR A 73 -0.27 -13.72 0.40
N ASN A 74 -0.95 -14.38 -0.54
CA ASN A 74 -2.29 -14.02 -0.98
C ASN A 74 -3.39 -14.58 -0.07
N ASP A 75 -3.03 -15.38 0.93
CA ASP A 75 -3.95 -16.04 1.84
C ASP A 75 -4.52 -15.06 2.86
N THR A 76 -5.81 -15.17 3.11
CA THR A 76 -6.52 -14.41 4.15
C THR A 76 -6.60 -15.17 5.47
N ALA A 77 -5.90 -16.30 5.58
CA ALA A 77 -5.86 -17.12 6.78
C ALA A 77 -4.41 -17.52 7.08
N LEU A 78 -3.85 -17.01 8.17
CA LEU A 78 -2.42 -17.10 8.48
C LEU A 78 -2.22 -17.51 9.94
N THR A 79 -1.15 -18.23 10.21
CA THR A 79 -0.67 -18.50 11.56
C THR A 79 0.03 -17.26 12.13
N ASN A 80 0.10 -17.15 13.45
CA ASN A 80 0.77 -16.05 14.13
C ASN A 80 2.25 -15.96 13.69
N THR A 81 2.91 -17.11 13.51
CA THR A 81 4.31 -17.21 13.09
C THR A 81 4.54 -16.66 11.69
N GLU A 82 3.65 -16.94 10.74
CA GLU A 82 3.76 -16.39 9.37
C GLU A 82 3.70 -14.85 9.40
N ILE A 83 2.81 -14.29 10.21
CA ILE A 83 2.64 -12.83 10.31
C ILE A 83 3.86 -12.19 11.00
N VAL A 84 4.35 -12.79 12.09
CA VAL A 84 5.49 -12.25 12.85
C VAL A 84 6.78 -12.28 12.02
N ASN A 85 6.98 -13.31 11.21
CA ASN A 85 8.16 -13.44 10.35
C ASN A 85 8.12 -12.45 9.17
N ASN A 86 6.94 -12.06 8.70
CA ASN A 86 6.79 -11.08 7.62
C ASN A 86 5.72 -10.02 7.95
N PRO A 87 6.04 -9.06 8.83
CA PRO A 87 5.05 -8.15 9.43
C PRO A 87 4.74 -6.93 8.56
N PHE A 88 4.85 -7.04 7.23
CA PHE A 88 4.70 -5.92 6.31
C PHE A 88 3.37 -5.97 5.57
N LEU A 89 2.63 -4.85 5.58
CA LEU A 89 1.47 -4.65 4.73
C LEU A 89 1.96 -4.20 3.36
N ASN A 90 1.81 -5.08 2.38
CA ASN A 90 2.33 -4.88 1.02
C ASN A 90 1.20 -4.77 0.00
N LEU A 91 1.57 -4.30 -1.19
CA LEU A 91 0.68 -4.16 -2.34
C LEU A 91 1.17 -5.05 -3.46
N VAL A 92 0.28 -5.87 -3.98
CA VAL A 92 0.53 -6.69 -5.16
C VAL A 92 -0.33 -6.14 -6.29
N LEU A 93 0.31 -5.81 -7.41
CA LEU A 93 -0.43 -5.51 -8.64
C LEU A 93 -0.79 -6.82 -9.32
N ILE A 94 -2.07 -7.01 -9.54
CA ILE A 94 -2.58 -8.20 -10.25
C ILE A 94 -2.32 -7.98 -11.75
N ASP A 95 -1.79 -8.99 -12.42
CA ASP A 95 -1.57 -9.01 -13.88
C ASP A 95 -0.71 -7.85 -14.43
N CYS A 96 0.25 -7.35 -13.63
CA CYS A 96 1.15 -6.26 -14.02
C CYS A 96 2.59 -6.76 -14.25
N PHE A 97 3.08 -6.63 -15.48
CA PHE A 97 4.49 -6.89 -15.81
C PHE A 97 5.44 -5.81 -15.29
N TYR A 98 4.92 -4.60 -15.04
CA TYR A 98 5.72 -3.47 -14.57
C TYR A 98 5.85 -3.50 -13.05
N LYS A 99 7.09 -3.37 -12.57
CA LYS A 99 7.34 -3.07 -11.17
C LYS A 99 7.02 -1.60 -10.92
N VAL A 100 6.01 -1.35 -10.08
CA VAL A 100 5.63 0.00 -9.66
C VAL A 100 5.81 0.11 -8.15
N ASP A 101 6.50 1.14 -7.71
CA ASP A 101 6.84 1.35 -6.30
C ASP A 101 5.70 2.09 -5.57
N TYR A 102 4.63 1.36 -5.25
CA TYR A 102 3.63 1.83 -4.30
C TYR A 102 4.09 1.56 -2.87
N HIS A 103 3.87 2.52 -1.97
CA HIS A 103 4.15 2.32 -0.55
C HIS A 103 2.92 2.64 0.30
N VAL A 104 2.68 1.77 1.29
CA VAL A 104 1.65 2.00 2.31
C VAL A 104 2.16 3.10 3.25
N VAL A 105 1.38 4.18 3.36
CA VAL A 105 1.69 5.34 4.18
C VAL A 105 1.03 5.21 5.56
N ARG A 106 -0.22 4.76 5.58
CA ARG A 106 -1.03 4.68 6.79
C ARG A 106 -2.09 3.59 6.65
N TYR A 107 -2.47 2.97 7.76
CA TYR A 107 -3.69 2.18 7.86
C TYR A 107 -4.23 2.19 9.29
N ASP A 108 -5.52 1.93 9.44
CA ASP A 108 -6.12 1.60 10.72
C ASP A 108 -6.15 0.07 10.86
N ILE A 109 -5.79 -0.45 12.02
CA ILE A 109 -5.80 -1.89 12.31
C ILE A 109 -6.69 -2.19 13.50
N SER A 110 -7.53 -3.22 13.36
CA SER A 110 -8.40 -3.76 14.40
C SER A 110 -8.08 -5.22 14.67
N PHE A 111 -7.76 -5.54 15.93
CA PHE A 111 -7.59 -6.90 16.44
C PHE A 111 -8.92 -7.35 17.05
N LEU A 112 -9.60 -8.28 16.38
CA LEU A 112 -10.87 -8.88 16.79
C LEU A 112 -10.57 -10.19 17.52
N LEU A 113 -10.47 -10.12 18.84
CA LEU A 113 -10.29 -11.27 19.71
C LEU A 113 -11.65 -11.88 20.02
N LYS A 114 -11.93 -13.09 19.54
CA LYS A 114 -13.16 -13.82 19.88
C LYS A 114 -13.26 -13.86 21.40
N LYS A 115 -14.46 -13.66 21.96
CA LYS A 115 -14.69 -13.59 23.42
C LYS A 115 -14.25 -14.88 24.12
N SER A 116 -12.97 -14.96 24.39
CA SER A 116 -12.31 -15.94 25.24
C SER A 116 -11.89 -15.23 26.51
N LYS A 117 -11.59 -15.98 27.58
CA LYS A 117 -11.15 -15.45 28.88
C LYS A 117 -9.73 -14.85 28.83
N ILE A 118 -9.26 -14.36 27.67
CA ILE A 118 -7.93 -13.77 27.52
C ILE A 118 -7.87 -12.49 28.34
N LYS A 119 -7.15 -12.57 29.46
CA LYS A 119 -6.75 -11.41 30.25
C LYS A 119 -5.63 -10.70 29.49
N LEU A 120 -5.96 -9.62 28.79
CA LEU A 120 -4.93 -8.74 28.24
C LEU A 120 -4.12 -8.14 29.41
N PRO A 121 -2.78 -8.09 29.30
CA PRO A 121 -1.96 -7.41 30.29
C PRO A 121 -2.35 -5.92 30.35
N LYS A 122 -2.18 -5.27 31.50
CA LYS A 122 -2.53 -3.84 31.68
C LYS A 122 -1.71 -2.89 30.79
N ARG A 123 -0.62 -3.38 30.20
CA ARG A 123 0.30 -2.66 29.31
C ARG A 123 0.83 -3.66 28.27
N ILE A 124 0.93 -3.23 27.01
CA ILE A 124 1.54 -3.99 25.91
C ILE A 124 2.58 -3.06 25.28
N GLY A 125 3.86 -3.28 25.58
CA GLY A 125 4.94 -2.34 25.24
C GLY A 125 4.62 -0.91 25.68
N GLU A 126 4.64 0.03 24.74
CA GLU A 126 4.32 1.44 24.99
C GLU A 126 2.80 1.74 25.02
N TYR A 127 1.95 0.80 24.62
CA TYR A 127 0.51 1.03 24.63
C TYR A 127 -0.04 1.13 26.05
N ARG A 128 -0.71 2.26 26.30
CA ARG A 128 -1.65 2.41 27.41
C ARG A 128 -3.05 2.03 26.93
N LEU A 129 -3.64 1.03 27.58
CA LEU A 129 -5.01 0.58 27.28
C LEU A 129 -6.03 1.64 27.70
N VAL A 130 -6.82 2.14 26.74
CA VAL A 130 -7.94 3.04 27.01
C VAL A 130 -9.24 2.25 26.87
N ILE A 131 -9.91 1.98 27.99
CA ILE A 131 -11.19 1.27 28.02
C ILE A 131 -12.32 2.29 27.85
N LYS A 132 -12.99 2.31 26.68
CA LYS A 132 -14.26 3.03 26.53
C LYS A 132 -15.41 2.11 26.95
N ARG A 133 -15.88 2.21 28.20
CA ARG A 133 -17.17 1.60 28.60
C ARG A 133 -18.29 2.47 28.00
N ARG A 134 -19.22 1.88 27.23
CA ARG A 134 -20.42 2.58 26.73
C ARG A 134 -21.24 3.12 27.92
N LYS A 135 -21.03 4.38 28.28
CA LYS A 135 -22.00 5.27 28.90
C LYS A 135 -21.87 6.64 28.25
N GLN A 136 -22.89 6.97 27.46
CA GLN A 136 -23.24 8.28 26.87
C GLN A 136 -22.22 8.98 25.97
N LEU A 137 -22.73 9.42 24.81
CA LEU A 137 -22.11 10.46 23.99
C LEU A 137 -21.83 11.67 24.88
N TYR A 138 -20.57 12.07 24.95
CA TYR A 138 -20.20 13.47 25.03
C TYR A 138 -19.05 13.68 24.07
N GLU A 139 -19.31 14.47 23.02
CA GLU A 139 -18.26 15.19 22.31
C GLU A 139 -17.54 16.09 23.31
N SER A 140 -16.21 16.03 23.32
CA SER A 140 -15.40 17.12 23.83
C SER A 140 -14.03 17.06 23.17
N ASN A 141 -13.75 18.07 22.34
CA ASN A 141 -12.47 18.32 21.73
C ASN A 141 -11.43 18.80 22.76
N LEU A 142 -10.19 18.35 22.51
CA LEU A 142 -8.87 18.91 22.83
C LEU A 142 -8.42 19.11 24.30
N ILE A 143 -7.36 18.38 24.69
CA ILE A 143 -6.27 18.84 25.58
C ILE A 143 -4.93 18.25 25.06
N PRO A 144 -3.85 19.05 24.90
CA PRO A 144 -2.54 18.58 24.44
C PRO A 144 -1.55 18.29 25.59
N ILE A 145 -0.40 17.70 25.19
CA ILE A 145 0.89 17.50 25.90
C ILE A 145 1.09 16.08 26.46
N ASP A 146 2.13 15.41 25.92
CA ASP A 146 2.59 14.03 26.15
C ASP A 146 1.70 12.89 25.59
N GLU A 147 1.28 12.99 24.33
CA GLU A 147 0.58 11.88 23.68
C GLU A 147 1.55 10.70 23.44
N PRO A 148 1.31 9.50 24.00
CA PRO A 148 2.06 8.33 23.57
C PRO A 148 1.84 8.17 22.07
N LYS A 149 2.94 8.00 21.33
CA LYS A 149 2.98 7.89 19.86
C LYS A 149 1.96 6.88 19.30
N TYR A 150 1.48 5.96 20.13
CA TYR A 150 0.49 4.96 19.76
C TYR A 150 -0.60 4.82 20.84
N ARG A 151 -1.89 5.00 20.46
CA ARG A 151 -3.06 4.79 21.33
C ARG A 151 -3.81 3.53 20.90
N LEU A 152 -3.99 2.59 21.82
CA LEU A 152 -4.81 1.40 21.60
C LEU A 152 -6.18 1.58 22.26
N HIS A 153 -7.23 1.70 21.46
CA HIS A 153 -8.59 1.78 22.00
C HIS A 153 -9.20 0.38 22.11
N ILE A 154 -9.83 0.12 23.25
CA ILE A 154 -10.60 -1.11 23.44
C ILE A 154 -12.07 -0.79 23.30
N SER A 155 -12.75 -1.55 22.44
CA SER A 155 -14.21 -1.64 22.41
C SER A 155 -14.67 -3.09 22.51
N PHE A 156 -15.97 -3.27 22.73
CA PHE A 156 -16.60 -4.59 22.82
C PHE A 156 -17.74 -4.64 21.81
N GLU A 157 -17.64 -5.58 20.88
CA GLU A 157 -18.69 -5.91 19.92
C GLU A 157 -19.22 -7.30 20.21
N LYS A 158 -20.44 -7.62 19.75
CA LYS A 158 -21.24 -8.81 20.12
C LYS A 158 -20.41 -10.01 20.59
N ASP A 159 -19.52 -10.51 19.74
CA ASP A 159 -18.74 -11.74 19.97
C ASP A 159 -17.23 -11.49 20.10
N TYR A 160 -16.80 -10.23 20.02
CA TYR A 160 -15.39 -9.84 19.95
C TYR A 160 -15.01 -8.76 20.94
N LYS A 161 -13.82 -8.88 21.51
CA LYS A 161 -13.09 -7.77 22.10
C LYS A 161 -12.26 -7.15 20.98
N VAL A 162 -12.49 -5.88 20.70
CA VAL A 162 -11.83 -5.16 19.59
C VAL A 162 -10.78 -4.24 20.16
N LEU A 163 -9.54 -4.38 19.68
CA LEU A 163 -8.46 -3.44 19.93
C LEU A 163 -8.17 -2.71 18.62
N ASN A 164 -8.18 -1.39 18.60
CA ASN A 164 -7.86 -0.66 17.37
C ASN A 164 -6.85 0.46 17.59
N THR A 165 -6.11 0.77 16.52
CA THR A 165 -5.06 1.78 16.48
C THR A 165 -4.74 2.11 15.02
N THR A 166 -3.99 3.19 14.82
CA THR A 166 -3.54 3.65 13.50
C THR A 166 -2.03 3.46 13.40
N VAL A 167 -1.55 3.01 12.23
CA VAL A 167 -0.13 2.83 11.91
C VAL A 167 0.23 3.79 10.78
N TYR A 168 1.41 4.42 10.86
CA TYR A 168 1.94 5.40 9.90
C TYR A 168 3.20 4.89 9.18
N GLU A 169 3.18 3.63 8.83
CA GLU A 169 4.23 2.91 8.11
C GLU A 169 3.64 1.62 7.54
N ASN A 170 4.38 0.89 6.71
CA ASN A 170 3.92 -0.38 6.17
C ASN A 170 4.23 -1.58 7.09
N LYS A 171 5.10 -1.42 8.08
CA LYS A 171 5.50 -2.49 8.99
C LYS A 171 4.66 -2.46 10.27
N LEU A 172 4.20 -3.61 10.74
CA LEU A 172 3.56 -3.72 12.04
C LEU A 172 4.58 -3.45 13.17
N PRO A 173 4.27 -2.51 14.09
CA PRO A 173 5.06 -2.30 15.29
C PRO A 173 5.16 -3.56 16.16
N LYS A 174 6.22 -3.65 16.95
CA LYS A 174 6.49 -4.80 17.84
C LYS A 174 5.29 -5.10 18.75
N GLU A 175 4.65 -4.06 19.27
CA GLU A 175 3.49 -4.18 20.14
C GLU A 175 2.28 -4.82 19.46
N HIS A 176 2.14 -4.66 18.14
CA HIS A 176 1.11 -5.37 17.36
C HIS A 176 1.45 -6.83 17.23
N LEU A 177 2.73 -7.15 17.04
CA LEU A 177 3.21 -8.53 17.00
C LEU A 177 2.99 -9.22 18.35
N ASP A 178 3.17 -8.50 19.46
CA ASP A 178 2.86 -9.00 20.80
C ASP A 178 1.36 -9.30 20.97
N ILE A 179 0.46 -8.46 20.43
CA ILE A 179 -0.98 -8.76 20.41
C ILE A 179 -1.27 -9.97 19.53
N ILE A 180 -0.69 -10.04 18.33
CA ILE A 180 -0.87 -11.14 17.39
C ILE A 180 -0.44 -12.46 18.03
N ASN A 181 0.68 -12.50 18.76
CA ASN A 181 1.11 -13.69 19.49
C ASN A 181 0.13 -14.19 20.55
N LEU A 182 -0.80 -13.34 21.01
CA LEU A 182 -1.86 -13.71 21.96
C LEU A 182 -3.16 -14.14 21.27
N MET A 183 -3.29 -13.93 19.95
CA MET A 183 -4.48 -14.28 19.18
C MET A 183 -4.60 -15.79 19.00
N GLN A 184 -5.83 -16.27 19.00
CA GLN A 184 -6.19 -17.67 18.85
C GLN A 184 -6.79 -17.95 17.47
N SER A 185 -6.78 -19.22 17.08
CA SER A 185 -7.46 -19.68 15.86
C SER A 185 -8.90 -19.16 15.78
N GLY A 186 -9.24 -18.53 14.66
CA GLY A 186 -10.53 -17.87 14.41
C GLY A 186 -10.63 -16.40 14.83
N ASP A 187 -9.63 -15.85 15.53
CA ASP A 187 -9.49 -14.41 15.72
C ASP A 187 -9.17 -13.71 14.39
N LYS A 188 -9.38 -12.40 14.30
CA LYS A 188 -9.20 -11.66 13.05
C LYS A 188 -8.39 -10.38 13.21
N LEU A 189 -7.60 -10.08 12.20
CA LEU A 189 -6.98 -8.77 11.96
C LEU A 189 -7.74 -8.12 10.82
N VAL A 190 -8.19 -6.89 11.02
CA VAL A 190 -8.82 -6.08 9.97
C VAL A 190 -7.99 -4.83 9.77
N PHE A 191 -7.54 -4.62 8.53
CA PHE A 191 -6.85 -3.45 8.08
C PHE A 191 -7.83 -2.61 7.25
N ASP A 192 -8.11 -1.40 7.71
CA ASP A 192 -9.04 -0.45 7.09
C ASP A 192 -8.32 0.87 6.81
N ASN A 193 -8.95 1.74 6.02
CA ASN A 193 -8.43 3.08 5.68
C ASN A 193 -6.96 3.04 5.23
N ILE A 194 -6.63 2.06 4.38
CA ILE A 194 -5.27 1.83 3.93
C ILE A 194 -4.95 2.91 2.90
N ILE A 195 -4.05 3.82 3.25
CA ILE A 195 -3.58 4.89 2.39
C ILE A 195 -2.26 4.46 1.77
N ILE A 196 -2.22 4.49 0.44
CA ILE A 196 -1.03 4.23 -0.35
C ILE A 196 -0.60 5.51 -1.06
N ARG A 197 0.70 5.68 -1.23
CA ARG A 197 1.26 6.75 -2.06
C ARG A 197 1.75 6.18 -3.37
N LYS A 198 1.27 6.79 -4.45
CA LYS A 198 1.65 6.48 -5.82
C LYS A 198 2.96 7.18 -6.21
N ASN A 199 3.56 6.73 -7.30
CA ASN A 199 4.80 7.31 -7.85
C ASN A 199 4.67 8.79 -8.24
N ASP A 200 3.46 9.25 -8.55
CA ASP A 200 3.16 10.66 -8.85
C ASP A 200 2.99 11.51 -7.57
N GLY A 201 3.14 10.91 -6.40
CA GLY A 201 2.96 11.55 -5.09
C GLY A 201 1.51 11.59 -4.60
N ALA A 202 0.54 11.10 -5.39
CA ALA A 202 -0.86 11.10 -4.98
C ALA A 202 -1.14 10.01 -3.93
N ASP A 203 -1.90 10.38 -2.90
CA ASP A 203 -2.37 9.46 -1.87
C ASP A 203 -3.75 8.91 -2.23
N VAL A 204 -3.93 7.60 -2.13
CA VAL A 204 -5.19 6.92 -2.46
C VAL A 204 -5.57 5.96 -1.36
N ASN A 205 -6.85 5.97 -0.98
CA ASN A 205 -7.42 5.00 -0.06
C ASN A 205 -7.84 3.74 -0.81
N ILE A 206 -7.51 2.58 -0.25
CA ILE A 206 -7.72 1.28 -0.89
C ILE A 206 -8.60 0.38 -0.01
N GLY A 207 -9.15 -0.66 -0.64
CA GLY A 207 -10.06 -1.58 0.03
C GLY A 207 -9.43 -2.29 1.23
N PRO A 208 -10.26 -2.72 2.20
CA PRO A 208 -9.77 -3.32 3.43
C PRO A 208 -9.19 -4.72 3.22
N LEU A 209 -8.35 -5.16 4.15
CA LEU A 209 -7.82 -6.51 4.23
C LEU A 209 -8.24 -7.16 5.55
N THR A 210 -8.80 -8.37 5.49
CA THR A 210 -9.09 -9.17 6.68
C THR A 210 -8.25 -10.44 6.67
N ILE A 211 -7.51 -10.68 7.76
CA ILE A 211 -6.75 -11.91 8.01
C ILE A 211 -7.41 -12.64 9.17
N THR A 212 -7.64 -13.95 9.01
CA THR A 212 -8.10 -14.85 10.07
C THR A 212 -6.92 -15.64 10.60
N ILE A 213 -6.81 -15.76 11.92
CA ILE A 213 -5.77 -16.58 12.54
C ILE A 213 -6.11 -18.07 12.38
N LYS A 214 -5.17 -18.88 11.89
CA LYS A 214 -5.29 -20.34 11.77
C LYS A 214 -4.94 -21.04 13.08
#